data_AF-A0A1M3CRM3-F1
#
_entry.id   AF-A0A1M3CRM3-F1
#
_cell.length_a   1.000
_cell.length_b   1.000
_cell.length_c   1.000
_cell.angle_alpha   90.00
_cell.angle_beta   90.00
_cell.angle_gamma   90.00
#
_symmetry.space_group_name_H-M   'P 1'
#
loop_
_entity.id
_entity.type
_entity.pdbx_description
1 polymer ?
#
loop_
_entity_poly.entity_id
_entity_poly.type
_entity_poly.pdbx_seq_one_letter_code
_entity_poly.pdbx_strand_id
1 'polypeptide(L)'
;MSNYIVDRSPKKYGGMQNEYLQQVDLIVAGTSKKFHQAVSDKRNLQELFHEVLNFLGTERHRLAVEHGTKDADAFGFPRDQEKDFPSPFCATPLSAPYEEYNTKLMPFIYKHLNPLKRTLREFKQTELKVQEESYEGRKCSLEFSILTFEKVKDWSIDLCYEEYKRFCKLCSINAVDESSYTHQDFFSLVNSKKAMLNLKQNSIEDYKKFKLSMLIGQIRNLYEGRKSDWVLATIRFEVDNKMYALSQYLTWLYRDYSTDPFEHMKENSIISVVHQDPFLINPMLQDIAKIFQKVIEYRDGDVAKLKNTVALLQYEIAHAMPFKRGSAAISEWLEMAIYRYHGFKMTYNSGVMVNLEALTLTPAQFVREYEKMIKLQKIENL
;
A
#
# COMPACT_ATOMS: atom_id res chain seq x y z
N MET A 1 6.74 24.00 -4.18
CA MET A 1 5.67 23.09 -3.72
C MET A 1 5.82 21.82 -4.53
N SER A 2 6.25 20.70 -3.95
CA SER A 2 6.13 19.40 -4.61
C SER A 2 5.01 18.64 -3.92
N ASN A 3 4.06 18.16 -4.71
CA ASN A 3 3.03 17.20 -4.34
C ASN A 3 2.95 16.25 -5.54
N TYR A 4 2.45 15.03 -5.36
CA TYR A 4 2.20 14.03 -6.42
C TYR A 4 1.69 14.61 -7.75
N ILE A 5 0.93 15.71 -7.72
CA ILE A 5 0.35 16.37 -8.91
C ILE A 5 1.27 17.40 -9.56
N VAL A 6 2.15 18.06 -8.80
CA VAL A 6 2.98 19.16 -9.27
C VAL A 6 4.21 18.68 -10.05
N ASP A 7 4.80 17.54 -9.64
CA ASP A 7 6.19 17.24 -9.99
C ASP A 7 6.36 16.49 -11.32
N ARG A 8 5.35 15.74 -11.78
CA ARG A 8 5.58 14.75 -12.86
C ARG A 8 4.88 15.03 -14.16
N SER A 9 3.77 15.77 -14.18
CA SER A 9 3.13 16.14 -15.44
C SER A 9 1.96 17.13 -15.25
N PRO A 10 2.20 18.44 -15.25
CA PRO A 10 1.15 19.47 -15.12
C PRO A 10 0.02 19.29 -16.14
N LYS A 11 0.34 18.77 -17.33
CA LYS A 11 -0.62 18.49 -18.42
C LYS A 11 -1.40 17.18 -18.25
N LYS A 12 -0.95 16.24 -17.40
CA LYS A 12 -1.63 14.94 -17.17
C LYS A 12 -2.94 15.08 -16.40
N TYR A 13 -3.15 16.23 -15.76
CA TYR A 13 -4.37 16.58 -15.03
C TYR A 13 -5.07 17.80 -15.68
N GLY A 14 -5.15 17.83 -17.01
CA GLY A 14 -5.89 18.86 -17.75
C GLY A 14 -5.24 20.25 -17.81
N GLY A 15 -4.05 20.45 -17.22
CA GLY A 15 -3.38 21.75 -17.21
C GLY A 15 -3.95 22.76 -16.20
N MET A 16 -4.85 22.32 -15.30
CA MET A 16 -5.57 23.17 -14.33
C MET A 16 -4.91 23.18 -12.94
N GLN A 17 -3.58 23.16 -12.90
CA GLN A 17 -2.83 22.94 -11.66
C GLN A 17 -3.08 24.02 -10.59
N ASN A 18 -3.16 25.29 -10.98
CA ASN A 18 -3.42 26.38 -10.03
C ASN A 18 -4.82 26.28 -9.41
N GLU A 19 -5.83 25.96 -10.23
CA GLU A 19 -7.19 25.74 -9.76
C GLU A 19 -7.26 24.54 -8.82
N TYR A 20 -6.62 23.42 -9.18
CA TYR A 20 -6.50 22.26 -8.29
C TYR A 20 -5.93 22.65 -6.91
N LEU A 21 -4.83 23.40 -6.88
CA LEU A 21 -4.21 23.82 -5.62
C LEU A 21 -5.12 24.73 -4.78
N GLN A 22 -5.89 25.63 -5.43
CA GLN A 22 -6.87 26.48 -4.75
C GLN A 22 -8.02 25.66 -4.16
N GLN A 23 -8.58 24.73 -4.94
CA GLN A 23 -9.64 23.83 -4.49
C GLN A 23 -9.18 22.97 -3.32
N VAL A 24 -7.95 22.45 -3.37
CA VAL A 24 -7.36 21.69 -2.26
C VAL A 24 -7.25 22.53 -0.98
N ASP A 25 -6.79 23.78 -1.05
CA ASP A 25 -6.71 24.64 0.14
C ASP A 25 -8.10 24.90 0.75
N LEU A 26 -9.14 25.07 -0.08
CA LEU A 26 -10.52 25.20 0.38
C LEU A 26 -11.03 23.92 1.06
N ILE A 27 -10.80 22.75 0.46
CA ILE A 27 -11.18 21.44 1.01
C ILE A 27 -10.48 21.20 2.35
N VAL A 28 -9.17 21.48 2.42
CA VAL A 28 -8.36 21.35 3.65
C VAL A 28 -8.86 22.31 4.73
N ALA A 29 -9.13 23.56 4.40
CA ALA A 29 -9.66 24.56 5.34
C ALA A 29 -11.05 24.16 5.87
N GLY A 30 -11.95 23.70 4.99
CA GLY A 30 -13.27 23.21 5.38
C GLY A 30 -13.20 21.98 6.28
N THR A 31 -12.29 21.05 5.98
CA THR A 31 -12.08 19.83 6.76
C THR A 31 -11.54 20.14 8.16
N SER A 32 -10.58 21.07 8.27
CA SER A 32 -10.07 21.55 9.56
C SER A 32 -11.18 22.19 10.42
N LYS A 33 -12.08 22.98 9.80
CA LYS A 33 -13.26 23.53 10.51
C LYS A 33 -14.20 22.43 11.01
N LYS A 34 -14.43 21.37 10.22
CA LYS A 34 -15.21 20.20 10.66
C LYS A 34 -14.58 19.53 11.89
N PHE A 35 -13.26 19.49 12.00
CA PHE A 35 -12.60 18.96 13.21
C PHE A 35 -12.89 19.81 14.44
N HIS A 36 -12.77 21.14 14.34
CA HIS A 36 -13.12 22.06 15.44
C HIS A 36 -14.58 21.90 15.87
N GLN A 37 -15.50 21.86 14.91
CA GLN A 37 -16.92 21.68 15.18
C GLN A 37 -17.18 20.33 15.86
N ALA A 38 -16.62 19.23 15.33
CA ALA A 38 -16.83 17.91 15.91
C ALA A 38 -16.31 17.78 17.34
N VAL A 39 -15.19 18.43 17.66
CA VAL A 39 -14.65 18.50 19.03
C VAL A 39 -15.55 19.34 19.93
N SER A 40 -16.05 20.49 19.46
CA SER A 40 -17.01 21.32 20.19
C SER A 40 -18.32 20.56 20.48
N ASP A 41 -18.80 19.82 19.49
CA ASP A 41 -20.04 19.03 19.55
C ASP A 41 -19.84 17.68 20.27
N LYS A 42 -18.63 17.38 20.76
CA LYS A 42 -18.26 16.13 21.45
C LYS A 42 -18.63 14.86 20.64
N ARG A 43 -18.44 14.91 19.33
CA ARG A 43 -18.72 13.79 18.42
C ARG A 43 -17.69 12.66 18.60
N ASN A 44 -18.06 11.45 18.17
CA ASN A 44 -17.12 10.33 18.09
C ASN A 44 -16.05 10.63 17.03
N LEU A 45 -14.80 10.82 17.47
CA LEU A 45 -13.69 11.17 16.58
C LEU A 45 -13.25 10.01 15.68
N GLN A 46 -13.52 8.76 16.06
CA GLN A 46 -13.23 7.61 15.20
C GLN A 46 -14.25 7.51 14.06
N GLU A 47 -15.52 7.81 14.30
CA GLU A 47 -16.54 7.93 13.24
C GLU A 47 -16.22 9.12 12.32
N LEU A 48 -15.82 10.25 12.89
CA LEU A 48 -15.40 11.44 12.14
C LEU A 48 -14.27 11.12 11.16
N PHE A 49 -13.29 10.28 11.56
CA PHE A 49 -12.21 9.85 10.67
C PHE A 49 -12.76 9.21 9.38
N HIS A 50 -13.69 8.26 9.49
CA HIS A 50 -14.27 7.58 8.34
C HIS A 50 -15.11 8.52 7.47
N GLU A 51 -15.90 9.40 8.10
CA GLU A 51 -16.67 10.43 7.40
C GLU A 51 -15.77 11.36 6.58
N VAL A 52 -14.68 11.81 7.19
CA VAL A 52 -13.72 12.72 6.56
C VAL A 52 -12.98 12.01 5.43
N LEU A 53 -12.54 10.76 5.65
CA LEU A 53 -11.88 9.98 4.61
C LEU A 53 -12.79 9.78 3.39
N ASN A 54 -14.08 9.46 3.60
CA ASN A 54 -15.06 9.34 2.53
C ASN A 54 -15.34 10.67 1.82
N PHE A 55 -15.45 11.77 2.58
CA PHE A 55 -15.60 13.11 2.03
C PHE A 55 -14.40 13.49 1.13
N LEU A 56 -13.18 13.30 1.62
CA LEU A 56 -11.96 13.60 0.85
C LEU A 56 -11.85 12.70 -0.40
N GLY A 57 -12.27 11.43 -0.30
CA GLY A 57 -12.40 10.54 -1.46
C GLY A 57 -13.37 11.10 -2.51
N THR A 58 -14.55 11.56 -2.08
CA THR A 58 -15.56 12.16 -2.95
C THR A 58 -15.04 13.42 -3.64
N GLU A 59 -14.38 14.32 -2.89
CA GLU A 59 -13.77 15.52 -3.47
C GLU A 59 -12.64 15.18 -4.44
N ARG A 60 -11.86 14.11 -4.17
CA ARG A 60 -10.81 13.68 -5.08
C ARG A 60 -11.38 13.15 -6.39
N HIS A 61 -12.49 12.41 -6.33
CA HIS A 61 -13.22 11.99 -7.52
C HIS A 61 -13.73 13.20 -8.32
N ARG A 62 -14.42 14.14 -7.64
CA ARG A 62 -14.95 15.37 -8.26
C ARG A 62 -13.87 16.13 -9.04
N LEU A 63 -12.73 16.41 -8.40
CA LEU A 63 -11.61 17.11 -9.06
C LEU A 63 -10.98 16.29 -10.20
N ALA A 64 -11.01 14.95 -10.15
CA ALA A 64 -10.52 14.12 -11.25
C ALA A 64 -11.41 14.27 -12.49
N VAL A 65 -12.74 14.28 -12.29
CA VAL A 65 -13.73 14.44 -13.36
C VAL A 65 -13.66 15.84 -13.97
N GLU A 66 -13.70 16.88 -13.14
CA GLU A 66 -13.67 18.29 -13.59
C GLU A 66 -12.40 18.61 -14.41
N HIS A 67 -11.25 18.07 -14.01
CA HIS A 67 -9.98 18.31 -14.72
C HIS A 67 -9.72 17.30 -15.86
N GLY A 68 -10.69 16.44 -16.21
CA GLY A 68 -10.54 15.49 -17.31
C GLY A 68 -9.40 14.48 -17.10
N THR A 69 -9.16 14.05 -15.86
CA THR A 69 -8.10 13.09 -15.54
C THR A 69 -8.44 11.71 -16.11
N LYS A 70 -7.47 11.04 -16.74
CA LYS A 70 -7.66 9.68 -17.24
C LYS A 70 -8.09 8.71 -16.12
N ASP A 71 -9.13 7.92 -16.40
CA ASP A 71 -9.78 6.98 -15.47
C ASP A 71 -10.29 7.67 -14.19
N ALA A 72 -10.92 8.85 -14.32
CA ALA A 72 -11.45 9.65 -13.22
C ALA A 72 -12.35 8.86 -12.26
N ASP A 73 -13.13 7.90 -12.77
CA ASP A 73 -14.06 7.06 -11.98
C ASP A 73 -13.36 6.19 -10.93
N ALA A 74 -12.06 5.92 -11.08
CA ALA A 74 -11.29 5.17 -10.10
C ALA A 74 -10.74 6.04 -8.95
N PHE A 75 -10.72 7.38 -9.10
CA PHE A 75 -10.22 8.26 -8.06
C PHE A 75 -11.20 8.35 -6.91
N GLY A 76 -10.71 8.19 -5.67
CA GLY A 76 -11.55 8.27 -4.47
C GLY A 76 -12.52 7.10 -4.27
N PHE A 77 -12.50 6.09 -5.14
CA PHE A 77 -13.33 4.90 -5.00
C PHE A 77 -12.69 3.90 -4.02
N PRO A 78 -13.37 3.50 -2.92
CA PRO A 78 -12.81 2.56 -1.94
C PRO A 78 -12.56 1.16 -2.54
N ARG A 79 -11.37 0.61 -2.30
CA ARG A 79 -10.97 -0.71 -2.85
C ARG A 79 -11.73 -1.86 -2.22
N ASP A 80 -12.13 -1.72 -0.97
CA ASP A 80 -12.90 -2.73 -0.25
C ASP A 80 -14.39 -2.72 -0.62
N GLN A 81 -14.90 -1.71 -1.34
CA GLN A 81 -16.29 -1.60 -1.79
C GLN A 81 -16.50 -1.98 -3.26
N GLU A 82 -15.46 -2.46 -3.94
CA GLU A 82 -15.55 -2.87 -5.34
C GLU A 82 -16.46 -4.10 -5.51
N LYS A 83 -17.51 -3.93 -6.33
CA LYS A 83 -18.49 -5.00 -6.61
C LYS A 83 -17.88 -6.16 -7.38
N ASP A 84 -17.05 -5.86 -8.37
CA ASP A 84 -16.52 -6.84 -9.32
C ASP A 84 -15.20 -7.50 -8.88
N PHE A 85 -14.79 -7.32 -7.62
CA PHE A 85 -13.55 -7.82 -6.98
C PHE A 85 -12.52 -8.39 -7.99
N PRO A 86 -11.80 -7.52 -8.72
CA PRO A 86 -11.05 -7.93 -9.89
C PRO A 86 -9.83 -8.80 -9.52
N SER A 87 -9.36 -8.70 -8.27
CA SER A 87 -8.20 -9.45 -7.79
C SER A 87 -8.04 -9.31 -6.26
N PRO A 88 -7.49 -10.33 -5.56
CA PRO A 88 -7.10 -10.23 -4.15
C PRO A 88 -5.83 -9.39 -3.90
N PHE A 89 -5.29 -8.73 -4.93
CA PHE A 89 -4.16 -7.83 -4.80
C PHE A 89 -4.28 -6.61 -5.70
N CYS A 90 -3.53 -5.58 -5.33
CA CYS A 90 -3.20 -4.44 -6.18
C CYS A 90 -1.69 -4.25 -6.07
N ALA A 91 -1.02 -4.00 -7.18
CA ALA A 91 0.42 -3.80 -7.18
C ALA A 91 0.83 -2.62 -8.07
N THR A 92 1.86 -1.90 -7.64
CA THR A 92 2.47 -0.81 -8.40
C THR A 92 3.94 -1.14 -8.65
N PRO A 93 4.38 -1.33 -9.91
CA PRO A 93 5.79 -1.45 -10.23
C PRO A 93 6.49 -0.11 -9.96
N LEU A 94 7.65 -0.15 -9.31
CA LEU A 94 8.53 1.01 -9.10
C LEU A 94 9.40 1.29 -10.33
N SER A 95 8.80 1.15 -11.52
CA SER A 95 9.34 1.63 -12.79
C SER A 95 8.85 3.06 -13.05
N ALA A 96 9.07 3.59 -14.26
CA ALA A 96 8.56 4.89 -14.70
C ALA A 96 7.14 5.21 -14.19
N PRO A 97 6.93 6.31 -13.45
CA PRO A 97 7.91 7.35 -13.08
C PRO A 97 8.62 7.15 -11.71
N TYR A 98 8.39 6.05 -10.99
CA TYR A 98 8.84 5.81 -9.61
C TYR A 98 10.23 5.18 -9.47
N GLU A 99 11.10 5.29 -10.48
CA GLU A 99 12.42 4.63 -10.49
C GLU A 99 13.30 5.05 -9.31
N GLU A 100 13.22 6.31 -8.87
CA GLU A 100 13.96 6.80 -7.70
C GLU A 100 13.68 5.99 -6.43
N TYR A 101 12.44 5.50 -6.26
CA TYR A 101 12.05 4.68 -5.11
C TYR A 101 12.52 3.24 -5.27
N ASN A 102 12.63 2.72 -6.50
CA ASN A 102 13.30 1.45 -6.74
C ASN A 102 14.78 1.53 -6.36
N THR A 103 15.47 2.63 -6.74
CA THR A 103 16.88 2.87 -6.38
C THR A 103 17.09 3.02 -4.87
N LYS A 104 16.10 3.53 -4.12
CA LYS A 104 16.13 3.58 -2.65
C LYS A 104 15.88 2.21 -2.00
N LEU A 105 14.85 1.50 -2.47
CA LEU A 105 14.36 0.28 -1.82
C LEU A 105 15.18 -0.97 -2.18
N MET A 106 15.73 -1.04 -3.38
CA MET A 106 16.52 -2.20 -3.82
C MET A 106 17.77 -2.45 -2.94
N PRO A 107 18.61 -1.44 -2.63
CA PRO A 107 19.71 -1.62 -1.69
C PRO A 107 19.27 -2.07 -0.30
N PHE A 108 18.11 -1.59 0.18
CA PHE A 108 17.55 -2.00 1.46
C PHE A 108 17.20 -3.50 1.46
N ILE A 109 16.45 -3.97 0.46
CA ILE A 109 16.12 -5.40 0.30
C ILE A 109 17.40 -6.24 0.15
N TYR A 110 18.31 -5.81 -0.74
CA TYR A 110 19.56 -6.52 -1.01
C TYR A 110 20.44 -6.65 0.25
N LYS A 111 20.53 -5.62 1.09
CA LYS A 111 21.32 -5.64 2.34
C LYS A 111 20.95 -6.82 3.24
N HIS A 112 19.66 -7.16 3.33
CA HIS A 112 19.19 -8.27 4.16
C HIS A 112 19.35 -9.63 3.49
N LEU A 113 19.26 -9.69 2.17
CA LEU A 113 19.37 -10.95 1.42
C LEU A 113 20.81 -11.37 1.16
N ASN A 114 21.73 -10.43 0.93
CA ASN A 114 23.10 -10.74 0.56
C ASN A 114 23.84 -11.72 1.52
N PRO A 115 23.64 -11.68 2.85
CA PRO A 115 24.23 -12.65 3.77
C PRO A 115 23.73 -14.09 3.63
N LEU A 116 22.62 -14.33 2.90
CA LEU A 116 22.06 -15.67 2.73
C LEU A 116 23.00 -16.56 1.92
N LYS A 117 23.29 -17.74 2.47
CA LYS A 117 24.17 -18.73 1.84
C LYS A 117 23.52 -19.28 0.57
N ARG A 118 24.24 -19.14 -0.55
CA ARG A 118 23.81 -19.59 -1.88
C ARG A 118 25.00 -20.00 -2.75
N THR A 119 24.71 -20.72 -3.82
CA THR A 119 25.58 -20.89 -4.97
C THR A 119 24.96 -20.16 -6.16
N LEU A 120 25.62 -20.16 -7.32
CA LEU A 120 25.03 -19.66 -8.55
C LEU A 120 23.74 -20.42 -8.95
N ARG A 121 23.55 -21.65 -8.44
CA ARG A 121 22.45 -22.55 -8.82
C ARG A 121 21.41 -22.72 -7.73
N GLU A 122 21.78 -22.63 -6.46
CA GLU A 122 20.95 -23.07 -5.34
C GLU A 122 20.96 -22.08 -4.17
N PHE A 123 19.80 -21.88 -3.56
CA PHE A 123 19.65 -21.17 -2.30
C PHE A 123 19.59 -22.18 -1.14
N LYS A 124 20.54 -22.12 -0.21
CA LYS A 124 20.52 -22.99 0.98
C LYS A 124 19.48 -22.55 2.00
N GLN A 125 19.16 -21.26 1.99
CA GLN A 125 18.13 -20.65 2.82
C GLN A 125 17.19 -19.87 1.90
N THR A 126 15.90 -20.15 2.02
CA THR A 126 14.83 -19.54 1.19
C THR A 126 13.90 -18.66 2.01
N GLU A 127 14.04 -18.65 3.33
CA GLU A 127 13.27 -17.79 4.23
C GLU A 127 14.19 -17.05 5.19
N LEU A 128 13.89 -15.79 5.45
CA LEU A 128 14.62 -14.96 6.40
C LEU A 128 13.64 -14.07 7.16
N LYS A 129 13.78 -14.01 8.49
CA LYS A 129 13.09 -13.05 9.34
C LYS A 129 14.10 -12.15 10.02
N VAL A 130 13.98 -10.85 9.83
CA VAL A 130 14.82 -9.83 10.45
C VAL A 130 13.95 -9.03 11.41
N GLN A 131 14.38 -8.91 12.66
CA GLN A 131 13.74 -8.00 13.61
C GLN A 131 14.23 -6.58 13.33
N GLU A 132 13.28 -5.68 13.10
CA GLU A 132 13.56 -4.26 12.89
C GLU A 132 13.32 -3.50 14.19
N GLU A 133 13.76 -2.25 14.21
CA GLU A 133 13.53 -1.36 15.35
C GLU A 133 12.03 -1.21 15.63
N SER A 134 11.62 -1.54 16.86
CA SER A 134 10.27 -1.28 17.35
C SER A 134 9.99 0.22 17.44
N TYR A 135 8.75 0.62 17.24
CA TYR A 135 8.33 2.03 17.39
C TYR A 135 7.21 2.14 18.43
N GLU A 136 7.43 2.92 19.49
CA GLU A 136 6.47 3.10 20.61
C GLU A 136 5.99 1.75 21.21
N GLY A 137 6.93 0.81 21.38
CA GLY A 137 6.62 -0.53 21.92
C GLY A 137 5.98 -1.51 20.92
N ARG A 138 5.64 -1.06 19.71
CA ARG A 138 5.08 -1.92 18.64
C ARG A 138 6.18 -2.62 17.87
N LYS A 139 6.08 -3.94 17.77
CA LYS A 139 7.07 -4.78 17.10
C LYS A 139 7.05 -4.55 15.59
N CYS A 140 8.25 -4.55 15.00
CA CYS A 140 8.45 -4.48 13.56
C CYS A 140 9.40 -5.61 13.11
N SER A 141 9.08 -6.26 12.00
CA SER A 141 10.00 -7.23 11.38
C SER A 141 9.84 -7.26 9.87
N LEU A 142 10.90 -7.69 9.19
CA LEU A 142 10.91 -7.99 7.76
C LEU A 142 10.95 -9.50 7.57
N GLU A 143 10.05 -10.01 6.73
CA GLU A 143 10.03 -11.41 6.33
C GLU A 143 10.33 -11.50 4.84
N PHE A 144 11.32 -12.30 4.46
CA PHE A 144 11.72 -12.55 3.08
C PHE A 144 11.46 -14.00 2.72
N SER A 145 10.90 -14.23 1.53
CA SER A 145 10.72 -15.55 0.92
C SER A 145 11.32 -15.56 -0.48
N ILE A 146 12.23 -16.51 -0.74
CA ILE A 146 12.82 -16.79 -2.04
C ILE A 146 12.05 -17.96 -2.67
N LEU A 147 11.32 -17.65 -3.72
CA LEU A 147 10.38 -18.53 -4.39
C LEU A 147 11.07 -19.12 -5.62
N THR A 148 11.70 -20.27 -5.43
CA THR A 148 12.53 -20.87 -6.46
C THR A 148 11.69 -21.57 -7.53
N PHE A 149 12.14 -21.51 -8.79
CA PHE A 149 11.46 -22.17 -9.90
C PHE A 149 11.32 -23.69 -9.70
N GLU A 150 12.30 -24.36 -9.10
CA GLU A 150 12.25 -25.81 -8.82
C GLU A 150 11.16 -26.18 -7.83
N LYS A 151 10.74 -25.22 -6.98
CA LYS A 151 9.70 -25.37 -5.98
C LYS A 151 8.40 -24.65 -6.38
N VAL A 152 8.16 -24.45 -7.68
CA VAL A 152 6.99 -23.72 -8.18
C VAL A 152 5.67 -24.28 -7.63
N LYS A 153 5.58 -25.59 -7.40
CA LYS A 153 4.39 -26.23 -6.81
C LYS A 153 4.11 -25.81 -5.37
N ASP A 154 5.08 -25.29 -4.64
CA ASP A 154 4.92 -24.86 -3.25
C ASP A 154 4.27 -23.48 -3.16
N TRP A 155 4.49 -22.62 -4.17
CA TRP A 155 4.06 -21.22 -4.13
C TRP A 155 3.14 -20.79 -5.28
N SER A 156 2.94 -21.64 -6.30
CA SER A 156 2.03 -21.39 -7.43
C SER A 156 0.84 -22.36 -7.44
N ILE A 157 -0.31 -21.90 -7.91
CA ILE A 157 -1.44 -22.74 -8.27
C ILE A 157 -1.37 -23.13 -9.76
N ASP A 158 -1.90 -24.32 -10.08
CA ASP A 158 -2.08 -24.77 -11.45
C ASP A 158 -3.51 -24.44 -11.90
N LEU A 159 -3.67 -23.83 -13.08
CA LEU A 159 -4.98 -23.47 -13.63
C LEU A 159 -5.63 -24.69 -14.31
N CYS A 160 -6.00 -25.70 -13.53
CA CYS A 160 -6.64 -26.94 -14.01
C CYS A 160 -7.94 -27.23 -13.27
N TYR A 161 -8.74 -28.17 -13.81
CA TYR A 161 -10.03 -28.55 -13.23
C TYR A 161 -9.93 -29.09 -11.81
N GLU A 162 -8.91 -29.92 -11.50
CA GLU A 162 -8.73 -30.47 -10.16
C GLU A 162 -8.49 -29.37 -9.12
N GLU A 163 -7.68 -28.36 -9.46
CA GLU A 163 -7.45 -27.22 -8.59
C GLU A 163 -8.70 -26.34 -8.47
N TYR A 164 -9.43 -26.12 -9.56
CA TYR A 164 -10.73 -25.44 -9.54
C TYR A 164 -11.72 -26.13 -8.60
N LYS A 165 -11.87 -27.45 -8.71
CA LYS A 165 -12.78 -28.26 -7.89
C LYS A 165 -12.38 -28.21 -6.41
N ARG A 166 -11.08 -28.27 -6.12
CA ARG A 166 -10.53 -28.10 -4.77
C ARG A 166 -10.85 -26.71 -4.21
N PHE A 167 -10.66 -25.65 -4.99
CA PHE A 167 -10.99 -24.28 -4.61
C PHE A 167 -12.49 -24.08 -4.40
N CYS A 168 -13.35 -24.64 -5.25
CA CYS A 168 -14.80 -24.60 -5.06
C CYS A 168 -15.20 -25.16 -3.69
N LYS A 169 -14.64 -26.31 -3.29
CA LYS A 169 -14.86 -26.89 -1.96
C LYS A 169 -14.42 -25.96 -0.84
N LEU A 170 -13.23 -25.37 -0.94
CA LEU A 170 -12.72 -24.40 0.05
C LEU A 170 -13.55 -23.12 0.08
N CYS A 171 -14.13 -22.71 -1.04
CA CYS A 171 -14.98 -21.53 -1.14
C CYS A 171 -16.45 -21.79 -0.78
N SER A 172 -16.81 -23.04 -0.47
CA SER A 172 -18.21 -23.47 -0.25
C SER A 172 -19.11 -23.19 -1.46
N ILE A 173 -18.61 -23.51 -2.66
CA ILE A 173 -19.30 -23.38 -3.95
C ILE A 173 -19.30 -24.76 -4.62
N ASN A 174 -20.39 -25.07 -5.33
CA ASN A 174 -20.44 -26.29 -6.14
C ASN A 174 -19.64 -26.09 -7.43
N ALA A 175 -18.67 -26.95 -7.67
CA ALA A 175 -17.97 -26.99 -8.94
C ALA A 175 -18.94 -27.42 -10.06
N VAL A 176 -18.75 -26.86 -11.25
CA VAL A 176 -19.34 -27.43 -12.47
C VAL A 176 -18.72 -28.79 -12.78
N ASP A 177 -19.41 -29.61 -13.58
CA ASP A 177 -18.87 -30.89 -14.03
C ASP A 177 -17.64 -30.70 -14.94
N GLU A 178 -16.72 -31.67 -14.92
CA GLU A 178 -15.44 -31.62 -15.65
C GLU A 178 -15.64 -31.42 -17.16
N SER A 179 -16.67 -32.07 -17.73
CA SER A 179 -17.01 -31.96 -19.15
C SER A 179 -17.50 -30.56 -19.55
N SER A 180 -17.94 -29.75 -18.59
CA SER A 180 -18.45 -28.39 -18.79
C SER A 180 -17.48 -27.31 -18.31
N TYR A 181 -16.36 -27.70 -17.69
CA TYR A 181 -15.39 -26.76 -17.13
C TYR A 181 -14.68 -25.96 -18.22
N THR A 182 -14.58 -24.66 -17.97
CA THR A 182 -13.77 -23.71 -18.73
C THR A 182 -12.87 -22.92 -17.79
N HIS A 183 -11.78 -22.34 -18.32
CA HIS A 183 -10.96 -21.42 -17.54
C HIS A 183 -11.75 -20.20 -17.01
N GLN A 184 -12.85 -19.84 -17.68
CA GLN A 184 -13.73 -18.75 -17.25
C GLN A 184 -14.45 -19.07 -15.92
N ASP A 185 -14.71 -20.35 -15.63
CA ASP A 185 -15.31 -20.77 -14.36
C ASP A 185 -14.34 -20.53 -13.20
N PHE A 186 -13.05 -20.81 -13.41
CA PHE A 186 -12.00 -20.48 -12.44
C PHE A 186 -11.94 -18.96 -12.22
N PHE A 187 -11.88 -18.16 -13.30
CA PHE A 187 -11.86 -16.70 -13.19
C PHE A 187 -13.09 -16.15 -12.46
N SER A 188 -14.27 -16.71 -12.72
CA SER A 188 -15.51 -16.32 -12.05
C SER A 188 -15.49 -16.64 -10.56
N LEU A 189 -14.90 -17.79 -10.18
CA LEU A 189 -14.69 -18.16 -8.78
C LEU A 189 -13.78 -17.15 -8.06
N VAL A 190 -12.66 -16.78 -8.68
CA VAL A 190 -11.65 -15.93 -8.02
C VAL A 190 -11.99 -14.44 -8.06
N ASN A 191 -12.84 -14.01 -8.98
CA ASN A 191 -13.40 -12.66 -9.00
C ASN A 191 -14.62 -12.52 -8.06
N SER A 192 -15.03 -13.59 -7.39
CA SER A 192 -16.05 -13.53 -6.34
C SER A 192 -15.42 -13.13 -5.01
N LYS A 193 -15.72 -11.91 -4.54
CA LYS A 193 -15.30 -11.42 -3.23
C LYS A 193 -15.67 -12.39 -2.10
N LYS A 194 -16.88 -12.95 -2.15
CA LYS A 194 -17.38 -13.91 -1.16
C LYS A 194 -16.57 -15.22 -1.21
N ALA A 195 -16.30 -15.74 -2.40
CA ALA A 195 -15.49 -16.94 -2.55
C ALA A 195 -14.07 -16.74 -2.00
N MET A 196 -13.43 -15.63 -2.34
CA MET A 196 -12.07 -15.32 -1.86
C MET A 196 -12.00 -15.07 -0.36
N LEU A 197 -13.05 -14.47 0.23
CA LEU A 197 -13.15 -14.37 1.69
C LEU A 197 -13.28 -15.75 2.34
N ASN A 198 -14.11 -16.63 1.79
CA ASN A 198 -14.24 -18.02 2.26
C ASN A 198 -12.93 -18.79 2.11
N LEU A 199 -12.22 -18.64 0.97
CA LEU A 199 -10.91 -19.24 0.76
C LEU A 199 -9.93 -18.78 1.84
N LYS A 200 -9.85 -17.48 2.12
CA LYS A 200 -8.98 -16.91 3.16
C LYS A 200 -9.31 -17.44 4.56
N GLN A 201 -10.59 -17.64 4.87
CA GLN A 201 -11.04 -18.17 6.17
C GLN A 201 -10.78 -19.67 6.31
N ASN A 202 -10.98 -20.44 5.25
CA ASN A 202 -10.89 -21.90 5.28
C ASN A 202 -9.47 -22.42 5.00
N SER A 203 -8.66 -21.68 4.24
CA SER A 203 -7.26 -21.99 3.97
C SER A 203 -6.46 -20.73 3.61
N ILE A 204 -5.85 -20.13 4.63
CA ILE A 204 -5.01 -18.95 4.45
C ILE A 204 -3.80 -19.22 3.53
N GLU A 205 -3.26 -20.43 3.55
CA GLU A 205 -2.12 -20.80 2.71
C GLU A 205 -2.51 -20.89 1.23
N ASP A 206 -3.67 -21.48 0.91
CA ASP A 206 -4.18 -21.49 -0.47
C ASP A 206 -4.50 -20.08 -0.98
N TYR A 207 -5.07 -19.24 -0.12
CA TYR A 207 -5.32 -17.83 -0.45
C TYR A 207 -4.02 -17.08 -0.76
N LYS A 208 -2.98 -17.24 0.06
CA LYS A 208 -1.66 -16.63 -0.18
C LYS A 208 -1.03 -17.15 -1.47
N LYS A 209 -1.07 -18.47 -1.68
CA LYS A 209 -0.54 -19.13 -2.88
C LYS A 209 -1.24 -18.62 -4.15
N PHE A 210 -2.57 -18.53 -4.12
CA PHE A 210 -3.36 -17.97 -5.21
C PHE A 210 -2.99 -16.51 -5.49
N LYS A 211 -2.99 -15.65 -4.45
CA LYS A 211 -2.62 -14.24 -4.57
C LYS A 211 -1.24 -14.08 -5.22
N LEU A 212 -0.26 -14.85 -4.75
CA LEU A 212 1.10 -14.83 -5.25
C LEU A 212 1.22 -15.31 -6.70
N SER A 213 0.51 -16.39 -7.06
CA SER A 213 0.47 -16.93 -8.42
C SER A 213 -0.02 -15.90 -9.42
N MET A 214 -1.15 -15.27 -9.10
CA MET A 214 -1.76 -14.26 -9.98
C MET A 214 -0.90 -13.00 -10.08
N LEU A 215 -0.30 -12.57 -8.98
CA LEU A 215 0.61 -11.44 -8.94
C LEU A 215 1.85 -11.68 -9.80
N ILE A 216 2.51 -12.84 -9.64
CA ILE A 216 3.66 -13.24 -10.46
C ILE A 216 3.26 -13.35 -11.93
N GLY A 217 2.10 -13.94 -12.23
CA GLY A 217 1.56 -14.02 -13.60
C GLY A 217 1.41 -12.65 -14.25
N GLN A 218 0.83 -11.67 -13.53
CA GLN A 218 0.72 -10.29 -14.03
C GLN A 218 2.08 -9.62 -14.24
N ILE A 219 3.01 -9.80 -13.29
CA ILE A 219 4.32 -9.17 -13.37
C ILE A 219 5.19 -9.79 -14.46
N ARG A 220 5.12 -11.11 -14.67
CA ARG A 220 5.83 -11.80 -15.76
C ARG A 220 5.45 -11.25 -17.13
N ASN A 221 4.18 -10.90 -17.35
CA ASN A 221 3.74 -10.30 -18.61
C ASN A 221 4.36 -8.91 -18.86
N LEU A 222 4.86 -8.24 -17.81
CA LEU A 222 5.59 -6.97 -17.93
C LEU A 222 7.09 -7.18 -18.25
N TYR A 223 7.63 -8.38 -18.03
CA TYR A 223 9.05 -8.70 -18.14
C TYR A 223 9.23 -9.99 -18.95
N GLU A 224 9.41 -9.87 -20.27
CA GLU A 224 9.42 -11.01 -21.21
C GLU A 224 10.41 -12.14 -20.82
N GLY A 225 9.88 -13.38 -20.80
CA GLY A 225 10.61 -14.57 -21.28
C GLY A 225 11.66 -15.23 -20.39
N ARG A 226 11.76 -14.95 -19.09
CA ARG A 226 12.84 -15.51 -18.25
C ARG A 226 12.34 -16.51 -17.20
N LYS A 227 13.04 -17.65 -17.10
CA LYS A 227 12.98 -18.52 -15.91
C LYS A 227 13.58 -17.72 -14.74
N SER A 228 12.70 -17.13 -13.94
CA SER A 228 13.08 -16.31 -12.80
C SER A 228 12.56 -16.93 -11.51
N ASP A 229 13.35 -16.80 -10.45
CA ASP A 229 12.83 -16.89 -9.09
C ASP A 229 12.30 -15.54 -8.65
N TRP A 230 11.63 -15.56 -7.51
CA TRP A 230 11.02 -14.37 -6.95
C TRP A 230 11.47 -14.17 -5.52
N VAL A 231 11.55 -12.90 -5.13
CA VAL A 231 11.74 -12.49 -3.75
C VAL A 231 10.50 -11.74 -3.33
N LEU A 232 9.83 -12.24 -2.31
CA LEU A 232 8.75 -11.53 -1.64
C LEU A 232 9.27 -11.04 -0.29
N ALA A 233 9.41 -9.73 -0.12
CA ALA A 233 9.66 -9.11 1.18
C ALA A 233 8.33 -8.61 1.76
N THR A 234 8.10 -8.80 3.06
CA THR A 234 6.88 -8.36 3.75
C THR A 234 7.28 -7.58 5.00
N ILE A 235 6.79 -6.34 5.13
CA ILE A 235 6.87 -5.61 6.40
C ILE A 235 5.75 -6.12 7.32
N ARG A 236 6.15 -6.53 8.51
CA ARG A 236 5.25 -6.91 9.60
C ARG A 236 5.31 -5.86 10.68
N PHE A 237 4.17 -5.27 11.01
CA PHE A 237 4.09 -4.27 12.05
C PHE A 237 2.91 -4.54 12.98
N GLU A 238 3.13 -4.32 14.27
CA GLU A 238 2.12 -4.46 15.29
C GLU A 238 1.22 -3.22 15.34
N VAL A 239 -0.09 -3.42 15.17
CA VAL A 239 -1.11 -2.38 15.30
C VAL A 239 -2.19 -2.93 16.23
N ASP A 240 -2.43 -2.22 17.35
CA ASP A 240 -3.36 -2.64 18.40
C ASP A 240 -3.20 -4.12 18.85
N ASN A 241 -1.95 -4.50 19.16
CA ASN A 241 -1.54 -5.87 19.55
C ASN A 241 -1.76 -6.96 18.49
N LYS A 242 -2.01 -6.58 17.23
CA LYS A 242 -2.14 -7.49 16.09
C LYS A 242 -1.00 -7.27 15.11
N MET A 243 -0.35 -8.35 14.69
CA MET A 243 0.67 -8.29 13.65
C MET A 243 0.00 -8.25 12.27
N TYR A 244 0.07 -7.11 11.60
CA TYR A 244 -0.36 -6.98 10.22
C TYR A 244 0.81 -7.29 9.27
N ALA A 245 0.51 -7.96 8.15
CA ALA A 245 1.30 -7.72 6.95
C ALA A 245 0.85 -6.39 6.38
N LEU A 246 1.78 -5.43 6.32
CA LEU A 246 1.59 -4.18 5.59
C LEU A 246 1.82 -4.45 4.09
N SER A 247 2.34 -3.45 3.37
CA SER A 247 2.75 -3.65 1.98
C SER A 247 3.83 -4.74 1.86
N GLN A 248 3.76 -5.48 0.76
CA GLN A 248 4.75 -6.48 0.38
C GLN A 248 5.50 -5.98 -0.84
N TYR A 249 6.70 -6.50 -1.09
CA TYR A 249 7.58 -6.07 -2.16
C TYR A 249 8.02 -7.30 -2.92
N LEU A 250 7.55 -7.40 -4.16
CA LEU A 250 7.87 -8.52 -5.02
C LEU A 250 8.89 -8.06 -6.06
N THR A 251 10.01 -8.76 -6.13
CA THR A 251 11.03 -8.58 -7.17
C THR A 251 11.46 -9.94 -7.70
N TRP A 252 12.24 -9.95 -8.77
CA TRP A 252 12.66 -11.16 -9.46
C TRP A 252 14.17 -11.34 -9.44
N LEU A 253 14.59 -12.60 -9.54
CA LEU A 253 15.97 -13.04 -9.65
C LEU A 253 16.12 -13.76 -10.98
N TYR A 254 17.07 -13.33 -11.81
CA TYR A 254 17.42 -14.07 -13.01
C TYR A 254 18.58 -15.01 -12.72
N ARG A 255 18.43 -16.26 -13.14
CA ARG A 255 19.50 -17.27 -13.06
C ARG A 255 20.12 -17.46 -14.44
N ASP A 256 21.23 -16.76 -14.69
CA ASP A 256 22.14 -17.07 -15.80
C ASP A 256 23.18 -18.15 -15.44
N TYR A 257 23.27 -18.51 -14.15
CA TYR A 257 24.29 -19.40 -13.57
C TYR A 257 25.74 -18.93 -13.77
N SER A 258 25.95 -17.66 -14.15
CA SER A 258 27.26 -17.03 -14.32
C SER A 258 27.48 -15.88 -13.33
N THR A 259 26.41 -15.19 -12.94
CA THR A 259 26.43 -14.05 -12.03
C THR A 259 25.71 -14.41 -10.74
N ASP A 260 26.14 -13.84 -9.62
CA ASP A 260 25.40 -13.98 -8.38
C ASP A 260 23.95 -13.44 -8.55
N PRO A 261 22.92 -14.23 -8.22
CA PRO A 261 21.53 -13.84 -8.51
C PRO A 261 21.08 -12.60 -7.73
N PHE A 262 21.67 -12.30 -6.56
CA PHE A 262 21.34 -11.09 -5.81
C PHE A 262 22.06 -9.85 -6.36
N GLU A 263 23.29 -9.98 -6.86
CA GLU A 263 23.94 -8.88 -7.59
C GLU A 263 23.14 -8.51 -8.85
N HIS A 264 22.78 -9.51 -9.65
CA HIS A 264 21.97 -9.27 -10.85
C HIS A 264 20.64 -8.58 -10.49
N MET A 265 19.96 -9.03 -9.43
CA MET A 265 18.72 -8.41 -8.96
C MET A 265 18.91 -6.96 -8.56
N LYS A 266 19.97 -6.66 -7.79
CA LYS A 266 20.28 -5.31 -7.33
C LYS A 266 20.45 -4.33 -8.48
N GLU A 267 21.04 -4.77 -9.59
CA GLU A 267 21.33 -3.95 -10.76
C GLU A 267 20.17 -3.83 -11.74
N ASN A 268 19.38 -4.90 -11.91
CA ASN A 268 18.47 -5.02 -13.06
C ASN A 268 16.99 -5.19 -12.69
N SER A 269 16.68 -5.59 -11.46
CA SER A 269 15.29 -5.92 -11.11
C SER A 269 14.49 -4.69 -10.70
N ILE A 270 13.19 -4.77 -10.96
CA ILE A 270 12.21 -3.77 -10.57
C ILE A 270 11.33 -4.37 -9.48
N ILE A 271 11.20 -3.63 -8.39
CA ILE A 271 10.31 -3.97 -7.28
C ILE A 271 8.89 -3.57 -7.62
N SER A 272 7.94 -4.46 -7.39
CA SER A 272 6.51 -4.16 -7.38
C SER A 272 6.02 -4.11 -5.94
N VAL A 273 5.51 -2.95 -5.52
CA VAL A 273 4.84 -2.79 -4.23
C VAL A 273 3.47 -3.41 -4.32
N VAL A 274 3.22 -4.45 -3.55
CA VAL A 274 1.94 -5.12 -3.37
C VAL A 274 1.23 -4.43 -2.21
N HIS A 275 0.14 -3.75 -2.52
CA HIS A 275 -0.66 -2.99 -1.54
C HIS A 275 -1.43 -3.92 -0.60
N GLN A 276 -2.01 -3.32 0.45
CA GLN A 276 -2.77 -4.05 1.47
C GLN A 276 -3.82 -4.99 0.84
N ASP A 277 -3.94 -6.17 1.44
CA ASP A 277 -5.02 -7.10 1.17
C ASP A 277 -6.37 -6.38 1.35
N PRO A 278 -7.27 -6.39 0.35
CA PRO A 278 -8.55 -5.69 0.42
C PRO A 278 -9.39 -6.04 1.66
N PHE A 279 -9.31 -7.27 2.15
CA PHE A 279 -10.05 -7.71 3.34
C PHE A 279 -9.45 -7.20 4.66
N LEU A 280 -8.25 -6.61 4.63
CA LEU A 280 -7.59 -6.02 5.80
C LEU A 280 -7.66 -4.49 5.82
N ILE A 281 -8.13 -3.84 4.74
CA ILE A 281 -8.22 -2.38 4.65
C ILE A 281 -9.13 -1.83 5.75
N ASN A 282 -10.40 -2.24 5.80
CA ASN A 282 -11.33 -1.72 6.81
C ASN A 282 -10.86 -1.99 8.26
N PRO A 283 -10.45 -3.21 8.65
CA PRO A 283 -9.86 -3.44 9.98
C PRO A 283 -8.71 -2.48 10.31
N MET A 284 -7.78 -2.27 9.38
CA MET A 284 -6.67 -1.35 9.57
C MET A 284 -7.13 0.11 9.69
N LEU A 285 -8.13 0.53 8.91
CA LEU A 285 -8.73 1.86 9.04
C LEU A 285 -9.40 2.10 10.40
N GLN A 286 -10.00 1.07 11.01
CA GLN A 286 -10.52 1.18 12.38
C GLN A 286 -9.41 1.42 13.40
N ASP A 287 -8.24 0.80 13.21
CA ASP A 287 -7.09 1.01 14.08
C ASP A 287 -6.46 2.39 13.86
N ILE A 288 -6.37 2.85 12.60
CA ILE A 288 -5.91 4.20 12.24
C ILE A 288 -6.83 5.28 12.82
N ALA A 289 -8.14 5.04 12.88
CA ALA A 289 -9.10 5.98 13.48
C ALA A 289 -8.77 6.30 14.95
N LYS A 290 -8.19 5.34 15.69
CA LYS A 290 -7.71 5.56 17.08
C LYS A 290 -6.50 6.50 17.11
N ILE A 291 -5.61 6.41 16.13
CA ILE A 291 -4.47 7.32 15.99
C ILE A 291 -4.97 8.72 15.63
N PHE A 292 -5.92 8.82 14.69
CA PHE A 292 -6.56 10.08 14.34
C PHE A 292 -7.18 10.76 15.56
N GLN A 293 -7.94 10.02 16.38
CA GLN A 293 -8.49 10.54 17.63
C GLN A 293 -7.39 11.13 18.53
N LYS A 294 -6.30 10.39 18.78
CA LYS A 294 -5.17 10.86 19.60
C LYS A 294 -4.55 12.15 19.06
N VAL A 295 -4.43 12.27 17.73
CA VAL A 295 -3.92 13.48 17.08
C VAL A 295 -4.88 14.65 17.31
N ILE A 296 -6.17 14.50 17.04
CA ILE A 296 -7.15 15.58 17.20
C ILE A 296 -7.29 16.01 18.67
N GLU A 297 -7.17 15.09 19.62
CA GLU A 297 -7.22 15.37 21.05
C GLU A 297 -5.91 15.94 21.61
N TYR A 298 -4.84 16.02 20.81
CA TYR A 298 -3.53 16.47 21.26
C TYR A 298 -3.54 17.94 21.74
N ARG A 299 -3.07 18.19 22.97
CA ARG A 299 -3.04 19.55 23.60
C ARG A 299 -1.70 19.95 24.19
N ASP A 300 -0.69 19.07 24.23
CA ASP A 300 0.54 19.31 25.00
C ASP A 300 1.44 20.42 24.41
N GLY A 301 1.10 20.96 23.23
CA GLY A 301 1.85 22.04 22.56
C GLY A 301 3.21 21.63 21.98
N ASP A 302 3.69 20.41 22.26
CA ASP A 302 4.92 19.86 21.72
C ASP A 302 4.73 19.41 20.26
N VAL A 303 5.14 20.29 19.36
CA VAL A 303 5.03 20.08 17.91
C VAL A 303 5.77 18.84 17.44
N ALA A 304 6.86 18.43 18.11
CA ALA A 304 7.62 17.24 17.71
C ALA A 304 6.80 15.97 17.98
N LYS A 305 6.15 15.87 19.14
CA LYS A 305 5.22 14.76 19.43
C LYS A 305 4.04 14.73 18.49
N LEU A 306 3.44 15.90 18.19
CA LEU A 306 2.38 15.99 17.19
C LEU A 306 2.87 15.45 15.83
N LYS A 307 4.05 15.87 15.37
CA LYS A 307 4.65 15.36 14.12
C LYS A 307 4.82 13.85 14.15
N ASN A 308 5.31 13.27 15.24
CA ASN A 308 5.52 11.83 15.34
C ASN A 308 4.20 11.04 15.24
N THR A 309 3.14 11.51 15.89
CA THR A 309 1.81 10.85 15.81
C THR A 309 1.18 11.01 14.43
N VAL A 310 1.33 12.18 13.78
CA VAL A 310 0.84 12.38 12.41
C VAL A 310 1.65 11.56 11.41
N ALA A 311 2.97 11.46 11.57
CA ALA A 311 3.83 10.60 10.76
C ALA A 311 3.36 9.15 10.84
N LEU A 312 3.09 8.65 12.04
CA LEU A 312 2.58 7.31 12.19
C LEU A 312 1.23 7.11 11.47
N LEU A 313 0.30 8.06 11.60
CA LEU A 313 -0.98 8.03 10.88
C LEU A 313 -0.76 7.96 9.37
N GLN A 314 0.16 8.78 8.83
CA GLN A 314 0.51 8.76 7.41
C GLN A 314 1.14 7.44 6.98
N TYR A 315 2.02 6.87 7.81
CA TYR A 315 2.65 5.58 7.54
C TYR A 315 1.59 4.48 7.39
N GLU A 316 0.69 4.36 8.37
CA GLU A 316 -0.34 3.33 8.36
C GLU A 316 -1.36 3.53 7.21
N ILE A 317 -1.78 4.77 6.92
CA ILE A 317 -2.67 5.04 5.77
C ILE A 317 -1.99 4.74 4.43
N ALA A 318 -0.71 5.09 4.28
CA ALA A 318 0.06 4.84 3.07
C ALA A 318 0.22 3.34 2.80
N HIS A 319 0.30 2.51 3.84
CA HIS A 319 0.30 1.05 3.68
C HIS A 319 -1.10 0.49 3.43
N ALA A 320 -2.14 1.04 4.07
CA ALA A 320 -3.53 0.61 3.89
C ALA A 320 -4.01 0.83 2.44
N MET A 321 -3.60 1.93 1.78
CA MET A 321 -4.00 2.31 0.43
C MET A 321 -5.51 2.10 0.18
N PRO A 322 -6.39 2.84 0.86
CA PRO A 322 -7.82 2.51 0.90
C PRO A 322 -8.56 2.72 -0.42
N PHE A 323 -8.06 3.56 -1.33
CA PHE A 323 -8.73 3.90 -2.59
C PHE A 323 -8.03 3.29 -3.80
N LYS A 324 -8.79 3.05 -4.88
CA LYS A 324 -8.29 2.50 -6.14
C LYS A 324 -7.26 3.43 -6.79
N ARG A 325 -7.57 4.72 -6.81
CA ARG A 325 -6.65 5.80 -7.18
C ARG A 325 -6.82 6.99 -6.24
N GLY A 326 -5.73 7.72 -6.05
CA GLY A 326 -5.72 8.97 -5.29
C GLY A 326 -5.49 8.83 -3.78
N SER A 327 -5.24 7.62 -3.25
CA SER A 327 -4.96 7.40 -1.82
C SER A 327 -3.90 8.36 -1.26
N ALA A 328 -2.79 8.55 -2.00
CA ALA A 328 -1.72 9.47 -1.60
C ALA A 328 -2.20 10.93 -1.49
N ALA A 329 -2.97 11.42 -2.45
CA ALA A 329 -3.49 12.80 -2.39
C ALA A 329 -4.50 12.97 -1.24
N ILE A 330 -5.36 11.98 -1.02
CA ILE A 330 -6.38 12.00 0.04
C ILE A 330 -5.72 11.99 1.42
N SER A 331 -4.68 11.16 1.62
CA SER A 331 -3.93 11.12 2.89
C SER A 331 -3.17 12.42 3.15
N GLU A 332 -2.60 13.04 2.11
CA GLU A 332 -1.96 14.35 2.20
C GLU A 332 -2.96 15.46 2.56
N TRP A 333 -4.17 15.45 1.99
CA TRP A 333 -5.21 16.41 2.36
C TRP A 333 -5.65 16.26 3.82
N LEU A 334 -5.76 15.02 4.30
CA LEU A 334 -6.04 14.72 5.70
C LEU A 334 -4.92 15.24 6.61
N GLU A 335 -3.65 15.00 6.24
CA GLU A 335 -2.46 15.50 6.94
C GLU A 335 -2.48 17.03 7.07
N MET A 336 -2.73 17.72 5.95
CA MET A 336 -2.80 19.18 5.90
C MET A 336 -3.95 19.71 6.78
N ALA A 337 -5.11 19.05 6.75
CA ALA A 337 -6.26 19.45 7.57
C ALA A 337 -6.00 19.28 9.07
N ILE A 338 -5.30 18.21 9.45
CA ILE A 338 -4.86 17.95 10.83
C ILE A 338 -3.93 19.07 11.30
N TYR A 339 -2.86 19.38 10.56
CA TYR A 339 -1.95 20.45 10.96
C TYR A 339 -2.64 21.81 11.04
N ARG A 340 -3.56 22.09 10.11
CA ARG A 340 -4.33 23.33 10.11
C ARG A 340 -5.20 23.45 11.35
N TYR A 341 -5.85 22.36 11.76
CA TYR A 341 -6.61 22.29 13.02
C TYR A 341 -5.73 22.62 14.24
N HIS A 342 -4.44 22.26 14.21
CA HIS A 342 -3.48 22.58 15.26
C HIS A 342 -2.78 23.94 15.13
N GLY A 343 -3.18 24.81 14.21
CA GLY A 343 -2.53 26.12 14.08
C GLY A 343 -1.42 26.23 13.05
N PHE A 344 -1.26 25.23 12.18
CA PHE A 344 -0.13 25.17 11.25
C PHE A 344 -0.57 25.04 9.80
N LYS A 345 0.02 25.85 8.93
CA LYS A 345 0.04 25.63 7.49
C LYS A 345 1.20 24.70 7.17
N MET A 346 0.90 23.54 6.59
CA MET A 346 1.90 22.57 6.17
C MET A 346 2.22 22.69 4.67
N THR A 347 3.50 22.48 4.32
CA THR A 347 3.94 22.24 2.94
C THR A 347 4.98 21.13 2.88
N TYR A 348 5.02 20.35 1.81
CA TYR A 348 6.07 19.35 1.58
C TYR A 348 7.35 19.97 0.99
N ASN A 349 8.49 19.39 1.35
CA ASN A 349 9.79 19.72 0.76
C ASN A 349 9.91 19.20 -0.68
N SER A 350 10.58 19.99 -1.53
CA SER A 350 10.71 19.70 -2.97
C SER A 350 11.27 18.31 -3.24
N GLY A 351 10.66 17.55 -4.16
CA GLY A 351 11.11 16.22 -4.56
C GLY A 351 10.80 15.10 -3.55
N VAL A 352 10.10 15.40 -2.44
CA VAL A 352 9.70 14.39 -1.45
C VAL A 352 8.23 14.02 -1.64
N MET A 353 7.94 12.71 -1.69
CA MET A 353 6.58 12.18 -1.64
C MET A 353 6.41 11.33 -0.39
N VAL A 354 5.80 11.92 0.66
CA VAL A 354 5.67 11.29 1.99
C VAL A 354 5.06 9.90 1.92
N ASN A 355 4.00 9.71 1.12
CA ASN A 355 3.38 8.40 0.94
C ASN A 355 4.30 7.35 0.33
N LEU A 356 5.19 7.73 -0.60
CA LEU A 356 6.15 6.80 -1.19
C LEU A 356 7.32 6.54 -0.26
N GLU A 357 7.77 7.55 0.49
CA GLU A 357 8.77 7.37 1.56
C GLU A 357 8.29 6.37 2.61
N ALA A 358 7.02 6.45 3.03
CA ALA A 358 6.40 5.46 3.93
C ALA A 358 6.49 4.04 3.38
N LEU A 359 6.28 3.86 2.07
CA LEU A 359 6.41 2.56 1.42
C LEU A 359 7.87 2.10 1.24
N THR A 360 8.87 2.92 1.52
CA THR A 360 10.30 2.55 1.37
C THR A 360 11.07 2.45 2.68
N LEU A 361 10.45 2.81 3.80
CA LEU A 361 11.09 2.87 5.12
C LEU A 361 10.34 1.99 6.14
N THR A 362 11.05 1.57 7.19
CA THR A 362 10.39 0.99 8.37
C THR A 362 9.67 2.09 9.16
N PRO A 363 8.72 1.76 10.05
CA PRO A 363 7.95 2.77 10.79
C PRO A 363 8.86 3.71 11.60
N ALA A 364 9.85 3.16 12.31
CA ALA A 364 10.80 3.94 13.10
C ALA A 364 11.67 4.86 12.23
N GLN A 365 12.13 4.38 11.08
CA GLN A 365 12.90 5.18 10.12
C GLN A 365 12.05 6.30 9.52
N PHE A 366 10.82 5.98 9.12
CA PHE A 366 9.89 6.93 8.54
C PHE A 366 9.60 8.09 9.50
N VAL A 367 9.27 7.79 10.76
CA VAL A 367 8.98 8.82 11.77
C VAL A 367 10.20 9.73 12.00
N ARG A 368 11.42 9.18 12.06
CA ARG A 368 12.64 9.98 12.19
C ARG A 368 12.90 10.90 11.00
N GLU A 369 12.64 10.42 9.79
CA GLU A 369 12.89 11.19 8.57
C GLU A 369 11.76 12.18 8.26
N TYR A 370 10.56 11.96 8.79
CA TYR A 370 9.36 12.74 8.50
C TYR A 370 9.52 14.24 8.74
N GLU A 371 10.26 14.66 9.78
CA GLU A 371 10.54 16.08 10.01
C GLU A 371 11.25 16.75 8.82
N LYS A 372 12.09 16.02 8.09
CA LYS A 372 12.79 16.51 6.90
C LYS A 372 11.91 16.52 5.66
N MET A 373 10.71 15.95 5.71
CA MET A 373 9.80 15.85 4.57
C MET A 373 8.81 17.03 4.50
N ILE A 374 8.49 17.65 5.64
CA ILE A 374 7.48 18.71 5.75
C ILE A 374 8.05 20.00 6.34
N LYS A 375 7.33 21.11 6.11
CA LYS A 375 7.54 22.40 6.75
C LYS A 375 6.22 22.86 7.35
N LEU A 376 6.27 23.33 8.60
CA LEU A 376 5.13 23.89 9.32
C LEU A 376 5.35 25.38 9.52
N GLN A 377 4.34 26.18 9.16
CA GLN A 377 4.28 27.61 9.42
C GLN A 377 3.09 27.90 10.33
N LYS A 378 3.30 28.62 11.43
CA LYS A 378 2.20 28.98 12.33
C LYS A 378 1.23 29.91 11.61
N ILE A 379 -0.07 29.68 11.78
CA ILE A 379 -1.13 30.54 11.27
C ILE A 379 -1.38 31.60 12.34
N GLU A 380 -1.14 32.87 12.01
CA GLU A 380 -1.21 33.96 13.00
C GLU A 380 -2.65 34.32 13.40
N ASN A 381 -3.65 33.98 12.57
CA ASN A 381 -5.08 34.18 12.84
C ASN A 381 -5.88 32.97 12.32
N LEU A 382 -6.41 32.13 13.20
CA LEU A 382 -7.28 30.99 12.86
C LEU A 382 -8.75 31.29 13.14
#